data_AF-A0A060H8I7-F1
#
_entry.id   AF-A0A060H8I7-F1
#
_cell.length_a   1.000
_cell.length_b   1.000
_cell.length_c   1.000
_cell.angle_alpha   90.00
_cell.angle_beta   90.00
_cell.angle_gamma   90.00
#
_symmetry.space_group_name_H-M   'P 1'
#
loop_
_entity.id
_entity.type
_entity.pdbx_description
1 polymer ?
#
loop_
_entity_poly.entity_id
_entity_poly.type
_entity_poly.pdbx_seq_one_letter_code
_entity_poly.pdbx_strand_id
1 'polypeptide(L)' 'MQSKSNVVAGLILILVGLLFLANNLGWTQLSLGRLIATWWPAALVAIGIGMLFNKGR' A
#
# COMPACT_ATOMS: atom_id res chain seq x y z
N MET A 1 -25.65 -11.44 -16.23
CA MET A 1 -24.85 -10.24 -16.60
C MET A 1 -24.97 -9.20 -15.49
N GLN A 2 -24.01 -9.07 -14.57
CA GLN A 2 -23.81 -7.87 -13.73
C GLN A 2 -22.35 -7.79 -13.25
N SER A 3 -21.42 -7.48 -14.15
CA SER A 3 -20.03 -7.14 -13.79
C SER A 3 -20.01 -5.70 -13.27
N LYS A 4 -20.18 -5.51 -11.96
CA LYS A 4 -19.92 -4.24 -11.26
C LYS A 4 -18.49 -4.18 -10.69
N SER A 5 -17.53 -4.83 -11.34
CA SER A 5 -16.09 -4.68 -11.09
C SER A 5 -15.57 -3.95 -12.32
N ASN A 6 -15.18 -2.68 -12.26
CA ASN A 6 -13.80 -2.26 -12.01
C ASN A 6 -13.72 -0.78 -11.54
N VAL A 7 -14.87 -0.15 -11.30
CA VAL A 7 -14.96 1.30 -10.99
C VAL A 7 -14.30 1.61 -9.64
N VAL A 8 -14.47 0.73 -8.65
CA VAL A 8 -13.84 0.88 -7.33
C VAL A 8 -12.32 0.85 -7.45
N ALA A 9 -11.77 -0.08 -8.24
CA ALA A 9 -10.33 -0.16 -8.48
C ALA A 9 -9.80 1.08 -9.21
N GLY A 10 -10.53 1.57 -10.22
CA GLY A 10 -10.18 2.81 -10.92
C GLY A 10 -10.21 4.03 -10.01
N LEU A 11 -11.22 4.14 -9.13
CA LEU A 11 -11.32 5.24 -8.17
C LEU A 11 -10.19 5.22 -7.14
N ILE A 12 -9.84 4.03 -6.62
CA ILE A 12 -8.69 3.86 -5.73
C ILE A 12 -7.40 4.32 -6.42
N LEU A 13 -7.21 3.94 -7.69
CA LEU A 13 -6.01 4.28 -8.45
C LEU A 13 -5.89 5.79 -8.69
N ILE A 14 -7.01 6.47 -8.97
CA ILE A 14 -7.07 7.94 -9.11
C ILE A 14 -6.71 8.63 -7.78
N LEU A 15 -7.29 8.18 -6.66
CA LEU A 15 -7.02 8.74 -5.34
C LEU A 15 -5.55 8.58 -4.93
N VAL A 16 -4.97 7.41 -5.21
CA VAL A 16 -3.54 7.14 -4.98
C VAL A 16 -2.66 8.05 -5.84
N GLY A 17 -3.02 8.25 -7.11
CA GLY A 17 -2.31 9.18 -8.01
C GLY A 17 -2.35 10.64 -7.52
N LEU A 18 -3.51 11.10 -7.06
CA LEU A 18 -3.67 12.45 -6.50
C LEU A 18 -2.87 12.65 -5.21
N LEU A 19 -2.84 11.66 -4.32
CA LEU A 19 -2.02 11.70 -3.11
C LEU A 19 -0.53 11.77 -3.44
N PHE A 20 -0.06 11.00 -4.43
CA PHE A 20 1.32 11.08 -4.90
C PHE A 20 1.65 12.43 -5.51
N LEU A 21 0.74 12.99 -6.32
CA LEU A 21 0.93 14.30 -6.94
C LEU A 21 1.00 15.40 -5.88
N ALA A 22 0.07 15.43 -4.93
CA ALA A 22 0.06 16.40 -3.82
C ALA A 22 1.34 16.34 -2.96
N ASN A 23 1.90 15.14 -2.75
CA ASN A 23 3.16 14.97 -2.05
C ASN A 23 4.36 15.46 -2.88
N ASN A 24 4.37 15.26 -4.21
CA ASN A 24 5.41 15.82 -5.09
C ASN A 24 5.35 17.36 -5.16
N LEU A 25 4.15 17.96 -5.06
CA LEU A 25 3.96 19.41 -4.98
C LEU A 25 4.36 20.01 -3.63
N GLY A 26 4.71 19.18 -2.63
CA GLY A 26 5.03 19.62 -1.28
C GLY A 26 3.82 20.12 -0.48
N TRP A 27 2.59 19.87 -0.95
CA TRP A 27 1.36 20.21 -0.23
C TRP A 27 1.11 19.25 0.94
N THR A 28 1.57 18.00 0.81
CA THR A 28 1.56 17.01 1.88
C THR A 28 2.99 16.53 2.13
N GLN A 29 3.49 16.66 3.35
CA GLN A 29 4.79 16.11 3.76
C GLN A 29 4.77 14.57 3.92
N LEU A 30 3.74 13.90 3.35
CA LEU A 30 3.56 12.45 3.39
C LEU A 30 4.42 11.82 2.31
N SER A 31 5.72 11.77 2.57
CA SER A 31 6.65 11.04 1.73
C SER A 31 6.30 9.55 1.77
N LEU A 32 5.55 9.06 0.78
CA LEU A 32 5.29 7.62 0.61
C LEU A 32 6.59 6.82 0.61
N GLY A 33 7.68 7.40 0.08
CA GLY A 33 9.03 6.85 0.21
C GLY A 33 9.49 6.69 1.66
N ARG A 34 9.22 7.66 2.55
CA ARG A 34 9.53 7.56 3.99
C ARG A 34 8.62 6.55 4.69
N LEU A 35 7.33 6.51 4.36
CA LEU A 35 6.41 5.50 4.90
C LEU A 35 6.88 4.09 4.51
N ILE A 36 7.12 3.84 3.22
CA ILE A 36 7.62 2.54 2.75
C ILE A 36 8.98 2.23 3.39
N ALA A 37 9.90 3.21 3.46
CA ALA A 37 11.20 3.04 4.12
C ALA A 37 11.13 2.87 5.65
N THR A 38 10.04 3.30 6.31
CA THR A 38 9.82 3.07 7.75
C THR A 38 9.15 1.72 8.00
N TRP A 39 8.25 1.29 7.10
CA TRP A 39 7.38 0.13 7.30
C TRP A 39 7.90 -1.16 6.65
N TRP A 40 8.87 -1.12 5.73
CA TRP A 40 9.48 -2.34 5.16
C TRP A 40 10.02 -3.35 6.20
N PRO A 41 10.60 -2.95 7.36
CA PRO A 41 11.06 -3.90 8.36
C PRO A 41 9.89 -4.65 9.00
N ALA A 42 8.75 -3.98 9.21
CA ALA A 42 7.55 -4.59 9.76
C ALA A 42 6.97 -5.65 8.80
N ALA A 43 7.03 -5.40 7.49
CA ALA A 43 6.64 -6.39 6.48
C ALA A 43 7.53 -7.66 6.54
N LEU A 44 8.84 -7.50 6.70
CA LEU A 44 9.77 -8.63 6.89
C LEU A 44 9.48 -9.42 8.16
N VAL A 45 9.18 -8.73 9.27
CA VAL A 45 8.77 -9.38 10.53
C VAL A 45 7.48 -10.18 10.33
N ALA A 46 6.45 -9.60 9.69
CA ALA A 46 5.20 -10.29 9.40
C ALA A 46 5.40 -11.54 8.53
N ILE A 47 6.26 -11.46 7.51
CA ILE A 47 6.64 -12.60 6.66
C ILE A 47 7.34 -13.67 7.49
N GLY A 48 8.33 -13.30 8.31
CA GLY A 48 9.05 -14.22 9.18
C GLY A 48 8.12 -14.95 10.16
N ILE A 49 7.21 -14.21 10.79
CA ILE A 49 6.16 -14.76 11.64
C ILE A 49 5.25 -15.72 10.86
N GLY A 50 4.80 -15.32 9.66
CA GLY A 50 3.99 -16.17 8.79
C GLY A 50 4.68 -17.47 8.42
N MET A 51 5.98 -17.45 8.17
CA MET A 51 6.77 -18.65 7.88
C MET A 51 6.86 -19.60 9.09
N LEU A 52 6.99 -19.07 10.31
CA LEU A 52 7.00 -19.88 11.53
C LEU A 52 5.65 -20.59 11.73
N PHE A 53 4.54 -19.88 11.53
CA PHE A 53 3.20 -20.47 11.63
C PHE A 53 2.86 -21.42 10.48
N ASN A 54 3.46 -21.23 9.30
CA ASN A 54 3.23 -22.10 8.15
C ASN A 54 4.00 -23.42 8.24
N LYS A 55 5.04 -23.52 9.09
CA LYS A 55 5.84 -24.75 9.25
C LYS A 55 5.27 -25.74 10.29
N GLY A 56 4.20 -25.38 10.98
CA GLY A 56 3.47 -26.24 11.93
C GLY A 56 2.41 -27.15 11.30
N ARG A 57 2.40 -27.32 9.97
CA ARG A 57 1.58 -28.30 9.24
C ARG A 57 2.46 -29.24 8.42
#